data_AF-A0A519BSY9-F1
#
_entry.id   AF-A0A519BSY9-F1
#
_cell.length_a   1.000
_cell.length_b   1.000
_cell.length_c   1.000
_cell.angle_alpha   90.00
_cell.angle_beta   90.00
_cell.angle_gamma   90.00
#
_symmetry.space_group_name_H-M   'P 1'
#
loop_
_entity.id
_entity.type
_entity.pdbx_description
1 polymer ?
#
loop_
_entity_poly.entity_id
_entity_poly.type
_entity_poly.pdbx_seq_one_letter_code
_entity_poly.pdbx_strand_id
1 'polypeptide(L)'
;MAFLGMEGTLGTGIGLLLGLALLKYSGYVDAVRKELSYIAAGAMFLLLSSVTGTGLSGIAGFEQAILYINIIFVVVAFLLTLIGALLMAVQIFSKIR
;
A
#
# COMPACT_ATOMS: atom_id res chain seq x y z
N MET A 1 -16.87 2.45 -17.21
CA MET A 1 -17.12 1.22 -16.44
C MET A 1 -16.01 1.10 -15.41
N ALA A 2 -16.29 1.41 -14.15
CA ALA A 2 -15.40 1.12 -13.03
C ALA A 2 -15.22 -0.40 -12.97
N PHE A 3 -14.17 -0.92 -13.59
CA PHE A 3 -13.92 -2.35 -13.66
C PHE A 3 -13.60 -2.82 -12.22
N LEU A 4 -14.59 -3.46 -11.58
CA LEU A 4 -14.49 -4.11 -10.26
C LEU A 4 -14.40 -3.21 -9.02
N GLY A 5 -14.94 -1.98 -9.03
CA GLY A 5 -14.98 -1.15 -7.81
C GLY A 5 -13.60 -0.77 -7.25
N MET A 6 -12.55 -0.91 -8.05
CA MET A 6 -11.16 -0.61 -7.70
C MET A 6 -10.83 0.88 -7.90
N GLU A 7 -11.66 1.78 -7.39
CA GLU A 7 -11.41 3.21 -7.46
C GLU A 7 -10.84 3.71 -6.11
N GLY A 8 -9.91 4.67 -6.19
CA GLY A 8 -9.27 5.24 -5.00
C GLY A 8 -8.26 4.31 -4.30
N THR A 9 -8.14 4.44 -2.98
CA THR A 9 -7.10 3.80 -2.16
C THR A 9 -7.15 2.27 -2.20
N LEU A 10 -8.33 1.66 -2.37
CA LEU A 10 -8.50 0.21 -2.44
C LEU A 10 -7.89 -0.36 -3.73
N GLY A 11 -8.13 0.28 -4.88
CA GLY A 11 -7.51 -0.10 -6.15
C GLY A 11 -5.99 0.03 -6.10
N THR A 12 -5.47 1.11 -5.50
CA THR A 12 -4.02 1.30 -5.32
C THR A 12 -3.41 0.24 -4.41
N GLY A 13 -4.04 -0.09 -3.28
CA GLY A 13 -3.57 -1.13 -2.36
C GLY A 13 -3.51 -2.51 -3.02
N ILE A 14 -4.56 -2.90 -3.75
CA ILE A 14 -4.60 -4.15 -4.50
C ILE A 14 -3.53 -4.16 -5.60
N GLY A 15 -3.40 -3.07 -6.36
CA GLY A 15 -2.38 -2.92 -7.40
C GLY A 15 -0.96 -3.09 -6.87
N LEU A 16 -0.66 -2.51 -5.70
CA LEU A 16 0.62 -2.70 -5.02
C LEU A 16 0.86 -4.17 -4.64
N LEU A 17 -0.11 -4.83 -4.01
CA LEU A 17 0.02 -6.25 -3.64
C LEU A 17 0.18 -7.15 -4.86
N LEU A 18 -0.54 -6.88 -5.95
CA LEU A 18 -0.39 -7.61 -7.21
C LEU A 18 1.00 -7.38 -7.82
N GLY A 19 1.49 -6.15 -7.84
CA GLY A 19 2.86 -5.84 -8.29
C GLY A 19 3.92 -6.59 -7.47
N LEU A 20 3.74 -6.64 -6.14
CA LEU A 20 4.60 -7.42 -5.24
C LEU A 20 4.51 -8.93 -5.51
N ALA A 21 3.31 -9.45 -5.77
CA ALA A 21 3.11 -10.86 -6.11
C ALA A 21 3.81 -11.23 -7.43
N LEU A 22 3.76 -10.35 -8.44
CA LEU A 22 4.48 -10.54 -9.69
C LEU A 22 6.00 -10.49 -9.49
N LEU A 23 6.50 -9.60 -8.62
CA LEU A 23 7.92 -9.56 -8.25
C LEU A 23 8.40 -10.88 -7.62
N LYS A 24 7.54 -11.60 -6.89
CA LYS A 24 7.84 -12.97 -6.40
C LYS A 24 8.30 -13.93 -7.49
N TYR A 25 7.74 -13.81 -8.68
CA TYR A 25 8.09 -14.68 -9.80
C TYR A 25 9.34 -14.23 -10.56
N SER A 26 9.90 -13.05 -10.26
CA SER A 26 11.08 -12.50 -10.95
C SER A 26 12.43 -13.00 -10.41
N GLY A 27 12.45 -13.73 -9.29
CA GLY A 27 13.68 -14.25 -8.67
C GLY A 27 14.48 -13.24 -7.84
N TYR A 28 14.10 -11.96 -7.85
CA TYR A 28 14.79 -10.91 -7.08
C TYR A 28 14.29 -10.79 -5.62
N VAL A 29 13.27 -11.53 -5.21
CA VAL A 29 12.61 -11.33 -3.91
C VAL A 29 13.50 -11.56 -2.71
N ASP A 30 14.40 -12.54 -2.76
CA ASP A 30 15.32 -12.76 -1.64
C ASP A 30 16.28 -11.60 -1.45
N ALA A 31 16.62 -10.89 -2.54
CA ALA A 31 17.47 -9.71 -2.49
C ALA A 31 16.77 -8.48 -1.92
N VAL A 32 15.47 -8.31 -2.22
CA VAL A 32 14.69 -7.10 -1.87
C VAL A 32 13.60 -7.38 -0.83
N ARG A 33 13.71 -8.47 -0.07
CA ARG A 33 12.65 -8.96 0.84
C ARG A 33 12.27 -7.92 1.91
N LYS A 34 13.26 -7.20 2.43
CA LYS A 34 13.05 -6.17 3.45
C LYS A 34 12.31 -4.98 2.86
N GLU A 35 12.65 -4.60 1.65
CA GLU A 35 12.13 -3.46 0.89
C GLU A 35 10.68 -3.73 0.49
N LEU A 36 10.41 -4.95 -0.01
CA LEU A 36 9.06 -5.43 -0.30
C LEU A 36 8.15 -5.41 0.93
N SER A 37 8.69 -5.66 2.13
CA SER A 37 7.89 -5.63 3.36
C SER A 37 7.34 -4.23 3.69
N TYR A 38 8.08 -3.16 3.38
CA TYR A 38 7.61 -1.79 3.54
C TYR A 38 6.48 -1.46 2.56
N ILE A 39 6.61 -1.89 1.30
CA ILE A 39 5.57 -1.70 0.29
C ILE A 39 4.31 -2.50 0.64
N ALA A 40 4.47 -3.74 1.11
CA ALA A 40 3.36 -4.59 1.56
C ALA A 40 2.64 -3.96 2.77
N ALA A 41 3.39 -3.45 3.75
CA ALA A 41 2.82 -2.72 4.89
C ALA A 41 2.06 -1.48 4.42
N GLY A 42 2.60 -0.71 3.47
CA GLY A 42 1.91 0.45 2.90
C GLY A 42 0.59 0.07 2.21
N ALA A 43 0.58 -1.00 1.44
CA ALA A 43 -0.65 -1.51 0.82
C ALA A 43 -1.71 -1.95 1.85
N MET A 44 -1.30 -2.54 2.97
CA MET A 44 -2.22 -2.88 4.07
C MET A 44 -2.87 -1.65 4.68
N PHE A 45 -2.15 -0.54 4.86
CA PHE A 45 -2.74 0.71 5.35
C PHE A 45 -3.77 1.30 4.37
N LEU A 46 -3.54 1.18 3.05
CA LEU A 46 -4.53 1.59 2.05
C LEU A 46 -5.80 0.74 2.10
N LEU A 47 -5.66 -0.57 2.31
CA LEU A 47 -6.82 -1.46 2.52
C LEU A 47 -7.56 -1.11 3.80
N LEU A 48 -6.84 -0.88 4.91
CA LEU A 48 -7.44 -0.44 6.17
C LEU A 48 -8.23 0.85 6.00
N SER A 49 -7.69 1.84 5.27
CA SER A 49 -8.41 3.09 4.97
C SER A 49 -9.73 2.86 4.23
N SER A 50 -9.76 1.89 3.31
CA SER A 50 -11.00 1.55 2.62
C SER A 50 -12.01 0.85 3.54
N VAL A 51 -11.55 -0.04 4.42
CA VAL A 51 -12.40 -0.73 5.40
C VAL A 51 -12.95 0.26 6.44
N THR A 52 -12.16 1.22 6.93
CA THR A 52 -12.66 2.25 7.85
C THR A 52 -13.65 3.20 7.18
N GLY A 53 -13.49 3.49 5.89
CA GLY A 53 -14.44 4.29 5.12
C GLY A 53 -15.79 3.60 4.88
N THR A 54 -15.80 2.28 4.72
CA THR A 54 -17.01 1.51 4.37
C THR A 54 -17.69 0.84 5.56
N GLY A 55 -16.93 0.44 6.59
CA GLY A 55 -17.45 -0.30 7.75
C GLY A 55 -18.01 0.59 8.86
N LEU A 56 -17.70 1.89 8.86
CA LEU A 56 -18.12 2.83 9.90
C LEU A 56 -19.05 3.94 9.36
N SER A 57 -19.34 3.94 8.05
CA SER A 57 -20.30 4.85 7.43
C SER A 57 -21.71 4.53 7.95
N GLY A 58 -22.19 5.32 8.91
CA GLY A 58 -23.51 5.13 9.53
C GLY A 58 -23.52 5.26 11.05
N ILE A 59 -22.36 5.34 11.70
CA ILE A 59 -22.28 5.64 13.14
C ILE A 59 -22.22 7.16 13.34
N ALA A 60 -23.34 7.74 13.76
CA ALA A 60 -23.45 9.17 14.02
C ALA A 60 -22.38 9.63 15.03
N GLY A 61 -21.68 10.72 14.70
CA GLY A 61 -20.63 11.31 15.53
C GLY A 61 -19.20 10.81 15.24
N PHE A 62 -19.00 9.81 14.38
CA PHE A 62 -17.66 9.28 14.05
C PHE A 62 -17.08 9.79 12.72
N GLU A 63 -17.86 10.54 11.93
CA GLU A 63 -17.46 11.00 10.58
C GLU A 63 -16.11 11.72 10.57
N GLN A 64 -15.91 12.63 11.53
CA GLN A 64 -14.67 13.41 11.64
C GLN A 64 -13.48 12.53 12.05
N ALA A 65 -13.68 11.58 12.96
CA ALA A 65 -12.66 10.64 13.40
C ALA A 65 -12.24 9.68 12.26
N ILE A 66 -13.20 9.21 11.45
CA ILE A 66 -12.94 8.38 10.26
C ILE A 66 -12.14 9.17 9.22
N LEU A 67 -12.44 10.46 9.04
CA LEU A 67 -11.66 11.32 8.14
C LEU A 67 -10.20 11.42 8.57
N TYR A 68 -9.95 11.74 9.85
CA TYR A 68 -8.57 11.86 10.35
C TYR A 68 -7.81 10.53 10.30
N ILE A 69 -8.45 9.40 10.64
CA ILE A 69 -7.78 8.10 10.62
C ILE A 69 -7.43 7.67 9.18
N ASN A 70 -8.31 7.96 8.22
CA ASN A 70 -8.05 7.69 6.81
C ASN A 70 -6.87 8.51 6.29
N ILE A 71 -6.78 9.80 6.65
CA ILE A 71 -5.63 10.63 6.28
C ILE A 71 -4.33 10.03 6.84
N ILE A 72 -4.33 9.63 8.11
CA ILE A 72 -3.15 9.01 8.75
C ILE A 72 -2.76 7.74 8.00
N PHE A 73 -3.71 6.85 7.70
CA PHE A 73 -3.42 5.60 6.99
C PHE A 73 -2.87 5.84 5.58
N VAL A 74 -3.43 6.80 4.84
CA VAL A 74 -2.92 7.15 3.50
C VAL A 74 -1.51 7.75 3.58
N VAL A 75 -1.23 8.62 4.54
CA VAL A 75 0.10 9.22 4.72
C VAL A 75 1.13 8.16 5.12
N VAL A 76 0.80 7.28 6.06
CA VAL A 76 1.68 6.18 6.48
C VAL A 76 1.92 5.23 5.30
N ALA A 77 0.88 4.88 4.55
CA ALA A 77 1.01 4.06 3.36
C ALA A 77 1.96 4.67 2.33
N PHE A 78 1.82 5.98 2.08
CA PHE A 78 2.68 6.70 1.16
C PHE A 78 4.15 6.67 1.60
N LEU A 79 4.43 6.99 2.87
CA LEU A 79 5.79 7.01 3.41
C LEU A 79 6.45 5.62 3.34
N LEU A 80 5.74 4.57 3.75
CA LEU A 80 6.26 3.20 3.72
C LEU A 80 6.51 2.72 2.29
N THR A 81 5.59 3.01 1.37
CA THR A 81 5.75 2.64 -0.05
C THR A 81 6.92 3.36 -0.67
N LEU A 82 7.10 4.66 -0.38
CA LEU A 82 8.20 5.47 -0.88
C LEU A 82 9.56 5.00 -0.34
N ILE A 83 9.65 4.70 0.96
CA ILE A 83 10.85 4.12 1.56
C ILE A 83 11.20 2.78 0.92
N GLY A 84 10.21 1.88 0.80
CA GLY A 84 10.40 0.58 0.18
C GLY A 84 10.87 0.68 -1.27
N ALA A 85 10.26 1.57 -2.06
CA ALA A 85 10.63 1.80 -3.46
C ALA A 85 12.05 2.37 -3.60
N LEU A 86 12.41 3.37 -2.79
CA LEU A 86 13.75 3.97 -2.83
C LEU A 86 14.84 2.97 -2.44
N LEU A 87 14.65 2.23 -1.35
CA LEU A 87 15.61 1.23 -0.91
C LEU A 87 15.75 0.08 -1.91
N MET A 88 14.64 -0.35 -2.52
CA MET A 88 14.65 -1.36 -3.57
C MET A 88 15.44 -0.90 -4.79
N ALA A 89 15.22 0.34 -5.24
CA ALA A 89 15.97 0.93 -6.35
C ALA A 89 17.47 0.96 -6.05
N VAL A 90 17.87 1.43 -4.85
CA VAL A 90 19.27 1.47 -4.43
C VAL A 90 19.89 0.06 -4.43
N GLN A 91 19.19 -0.94 -3.91
CA GLN A 91 19.68 -2.32 -3.90
C GLN A 91 19.86 -2.89 -5.31
N ILE A 92 18.88 -2.69 -6.19
CA ILE A 92 18.96 -3.15 -7.59
C ILE A 92 20.17 -2.52 -8.28
N PHE A 93 20.34 -1.20 -8.17
CA PHE A 93 21.49 -0.51 -8.77
C PHE A 93 22.83 -0.91 -8.13
N SER A 94 22.86 -1.19 -6.82
CA SER A 94 24.09 -1.63 -6.14
C SER A 94 24.58 -3.02 -6.58
N LYS A 95 23.66 -3.90 -7.01
CA LYS A 95 23.99 -5.26 -7.47
C LYS A 95 24.32 -5.36 -8.97
N ILE A 96 24.07 -4.31 -9.75
CA ILE A 96 24.37 -4.23 -11.18
C ILE A 96 25.85 -3.85 -11.44
N ARG A 97 26.63 -3.57 -10.39
CA ARG A 97 28.08 -3.33 -10.49
C ARG A 97 28.88 -4.62 -10.32
#